data_AF-A0A433Y6J1-F1
#
_entry.id   AF-A0A433Y6J1-F1
#
_cell.length_a   1.000
_cell.length_b   1.000
_cell.length_c   1.000
_cell.angle_alpha   90.00
_cell.angle_beta   90.00
_cell.angle_gamma   90.00
#
_symmetry.space_group_name_H-M   'P 1'
#
loop_
_entity.id
_entity.type
_entity.pdbx_description
1 polymer ?
#
loop_
_entity_poly.entity_id
_entity_poly.type
_entity_poly.pdbx_seq_one_letter_code
_entity_poly.pdbx_strand_id
1 'polypeptide(L)'
;MRITSYTIEGDPILNDVVYKNGVIKYTYDSSRDKHGGKAKGKYKTQCKKIETREISGDGEGDRTEYILTGCEEIIGTHDSDNEEIYILNKWK
;
A
#
# COMPACT_ATOMS: atom_id res chain seq x y z
N MET A 1 0.69 -9.45 -8.79
CA MET A 1 -0.47 -8.56 -8.93
C MET A 1 0.04 -7.13 -8.86
N ARG A 2 -0.53 -6.20 -9.65
CA ARG A 2 -0.25 -4.76 -9.55
C ARG A 2 -1.51 -4.02 -9.17
N ILE A 3 -1.40 -3.16 -8.16
CA ILE A 3 -2.43 -2.20 -7.78
C ILE A 3 -1.88 -0.82 -8.14
N THR A 4 -2.68 0.00 -8.83
CA THR A 4 -2.30 1.38 -9.15
C THR A 4 -3.22 2.29 -8.36
N SER A 5 -2.63 3.10 -7.49
CA SER A 5 -3.32 4.23 -6.86
C SER A 5 -2.87 5.52 -7.53
N TYR A 6 -3.59 6.60 -7.26
CA TYR A 6 -3.29 7.92 -7.81
C TYR A 6 -3.16 8.92 -6.69
N THR A 7 -2.24 9.88 -6.83
CA THR A 7 -2.19 11.05 -5.96
C THR A 7 -3.41 11.94 -6.18
N ILE A 8 -3.57 12.99 -5.36
CA ILE A 8 -4.64 13.97 -5.54
C ILE A 8 -4.51 14.76 -6.86
N GLU A 9 -3.29 14.89 -7.38
CA GLU A 9 -2.98 15.48 -8.69
C GLU A 9 -3.19 14.52 -9.86
N GLY A 10 -3.44 13.23 -9.58
CA GLY A 10 -3.66 12.20 -10.58
C GLY A 10 -2.39 11.48 -11.05
N ASP A 11 -1.26 11.65 -10.37
CA ASP A 11 -0.04 10.93 -10.74
C ASP A 11 -0.08 9.48 -10.22
N PRO A 12 0.36 8.49 -11.01
CA PRO A 12 0.23 7.09 -10.64
C PRO A 12 1.30 6.66 -9.62
N ILE A 13 0.85 5.91 -8.62
CA ILE A 13 1.67 5.16 -7.66
C ILE A 13 1.45 3.66 -7.93
N LEU A 14 2.53 2.92 -8.18
CA LEU A 14 2.44 1.49 -8.49
C LEU A 14 2.82 0.65 -7.27
N ASN A 15 1.92 -0.25 -6.89
CA ASN A 15 2.05 -1.17 -5.79
C ASN A 15 2.08 -2.60 -6.34
N ASP A 16 3.27 -3.20 -6.46
CA ASP A 16 3.42 -4.59 -6.92
C ASP A 16 3.49 -5.55 -5.76
N VAL A 17 2.62 -6.55 -5.76
CA VAL A 17 2.55 -7.61 -4.75
C VAL A 17 2.77 -8.96 -5.44
N VAL A 18 3.82 -9.66 -5.04
CA VAL A 18 4.19 -10.98 -5.58
C VAL A 18 4.31 -11.99 -4.44
N TYR A 19 3.45 -13.00 -4.43
CA TYR A 19 3.52 -14.10 -3.47
C TYR A 19 4.32 -15.27 -4.05
N LYS A 20 5.36 -15.72 -3.33
CA LYS A 20 6.15 -16.90 -3.70
C LYS A 20 6.63 -17.61 -2.43
N ASN A 21 6.32 -18.90 -2.32
CA ASN A 21 6.81 -19.79 -1.26
C ASN A 21 6.60 -19.24 0.16
N GLY A 22 5.41 -18.71 0.48
CA GLY A 22 5.12 -18.19 1.82
C GLY A 22 5.64 -16.77 2.09
N VAL A 23 6.25 -16.12 1.10
CA VAL A 23 6.78 -14.75 1.23
C VAL A 23 6.07 -13.83 0.25
N ILE A 24 5.73 -12.62 0.72
CA ILE A 24 5.16 -11.57 -0.10
C ILE A 24 6.26 -10.56 -0.41
N LYS A 25 6.62 -10.41 -1.68
CA LYS A 25 7.50 -9.33 -2.14
C LYS A 25 6.63 -8.15 -2.53
N TYR A 26 6.89 -7.01 -1.89
CA TYR A 26 6.21 -5.76 -2.14
C TYR A 26 7.14 -4.76 -2.80
N THR A 27 6.67 -4.05 -3.84
CA THR A 27 7.36 -2.91 -4.43
C THR A 27 6.43 -1.71 -4.45
N TYR A 28 6.89 -0.60 -3.88
CA TYR A 28 6.25 0.70 -3.94
C TYR A 28 7.03 1.58 -4.93
N ASP A 29 6.37 2.05 -5.99
CA ASP A 29 6.96 2.86 -7.04
C ASP A 29 6.19 4.18 -7.18
N SER A 30 6.78 5.24 -6.63
CA SER A 30 6.34 6.63 -6.76
C SER A 30 7.21 7.42 -7.75
N SER A 31 8.02 6.74 -8.59
CA SER A 31 8.93 7.42 -9.52
C SER A 31 8.21 8.27 -10.59
N ARG A 32 6.90 8.08 -10.74
CA ARG A 32 6.04 8.81 -11.67
C ARG A 32 5.22 9.92 -11.01
N ASP A 33 5.30 10.04 -9.69
CA ASP A 33 4.75 11.19 -8.99
C ASP A 33 5.56 12.42 -9.37
N LYS A 34 4.97 13.40 -10.04
CA LYS A 34 5.68 14.62 -10.46
C LYS A 34 5.83 15.61 -9.31
N HIS A 35 5.03 15.49 -8.25
CA HIS A 35 4.94 16.45 -7.16
C HIS A 35 5.43 15.93 -5.78
N GLY A 36 5.64 14.63 -5.60
CA GLY A 36 6.10 13.97 -4.35
C GLY A 36 7.50 14.28 -3.80
N GLY A 37 8.15 15.36 -4.23
CA GLY A 37 9.44 15.82 -3.71
C GLY A 37 10.61 14.82 -3.81
N LYS A 38 11.48 14.82 -2.78
CA LYS A 38 12.72 14.03 -2.72
C LYS A 38 12.52 12.57 -2.30
N ALA A 39 11.35 12.23 -1.76
CA ALA A 39 11.02 10.88 -1.28
C ALA A 39 10.47 9.97 -2.39
N LYS A 40 10.46 10.44 -3.64
CA LYS A 40 10.08 9.64 -4.80
C LYS A 40 11.11 8.56 -5.06
N GLY A 41 10.64 7.40 -5.47
CA GLY A 41 11.53 6.35 -5.88
C GLY A 41 10.85 5.02 -6.01
N LYS A 42 11.68 3.98 -6.03
CA LYS A 42 11.25 2.58 -6.03
C LYS A 42 11.82 1.92 -4.81
N TYR A 43 10.94 1.41 -3.96
CA TYR A 43 11.27 0.79 -2.69
C TYR A 43 10.73 -0.62 -2.68
N LYS A 44 11.42 -1.52 -1.98
CA LYS A 44 11.06 -2.94 -1.93
C LYS A 44 11.19 -3.44 -0.51
N THR A 45 10.25 -4.28 -0.11
CA THR A 45 10.25 -4.95 1.20
C THR A 45 9.68 -6.36 1.02
N GLN A 46 9.88 -7.20 2.03
CA GLN A 46 9.23 -8.50 2.12
C GLN A 46 8.29 -8.50 3.31
N CYS A 47 7.08 -9.03 3.13
CA CYS A 47 6.05 -9.13 4.15
C CYS A 47 5.58 -10.58 4.28
N LYS A 48 4.93 -10.88 5.40
CA LYS A 48 4.49 -12.24 5.74
C LYS A 48 3.03 -12.49 5.38
N LYS A 49 2.17 -11.48 5.47
CA LYS A 49 0.71 -11.66 5.35
C LYS A 49 0.04 -10.49 4.63
N ILE A 50 -1.14 -10.78 4.08
CA ILE A 50 -2.16 -9.80 3.70
C ILE A 50 -3.32 -9.98 4.68
N GLU A 51 -3.76 -8.89 5.28
CA GLU A 51 -4.90 -8.81 6.16
C GLU A 51 -5.98 -7.92 5.55
N THR A 52 -7.24 -8.13 5.95
CA THR A 52 -8.37 -7.34 5.51
C THR A 52 -9.10 -6.77 6.72
N ARG A 53 -9.42 -5.48 6.70
CA ARG A 53 -10.14 -4.80 7.76
C ARG A 53 -11.40 -4.15 7.20
N GLU A 54 -12.54 -4.47 7.79
CA GLU A 54 -13.82 -3.82 7.47
C GLU A 54 -13.96 -2.57 8.34
N ILE A 55 -14.15 -1.42 7.70
CA ILE A 55 -14.38 -0.14 8.36
C ILE A 55 -15.79 0.30 8.02
N SER A 56 -16.63 0.42 9.04
CA SER A 56 -17.93 1.08 8.93
C SER A 56 -17.73 2.57 9.14
N GLY A 57 -18.05 3.37 8.12
CA GLY A 57 -17.84 4.81 8.17
C GLY A 57 -19.00 5.52 8.86
N ASP A 58 -18.72 6.26 9.92
CA ASP A 58 -19.64 7.30 10.43
C ASP A 58 -19.69 8.47 9.43
N GLY A 59 -20.43 8.29 8.33
CA GLY A 59 -20.66 9.31 7.30
C GLY A 59 -19.75 9.27 6.07
N GLU A 60 -18.65 8.50 6.08
CA GLU A 60 -17.75 8.34 4.92
C GLU A 60 -18.05 7.09 4.07
N GLY A 61 -19.00 6.25 4.49
CA GLY A 61 -19.35 5.01 3.83
C GLY A 61 -18.44 3.84 4.25
N ASP A 62 -18.95 2.63 4.06
CA ASP A 62 -18.23 1.41 4.42
C ASP A 62 -17.09 1.15 3.43
N ARG A 63 -15.96 0.64 3.95
CA ARG A 63 -14.83 0.24 3.13
C ARG A 63 -14.13 -1.01 3.67
N THR A 64 -13.50 -1.74 2.75
CA THR A 64 -12.57 -2.82 3.08
C THR A 64 -11.15 -2.34 2.82
N GLU A 65 -10.30 -2.38 3.82
CA GLU A 65 -8.87 -2.07 3.75
C GLU A 65 -8.07 -3.36 3.56
N TYR A 66 -7.05 -3.33 2.70
CA TYR A 66 -6.12 -4.44 2.47
C TYR A 66 -4.72 -4.01 2.90
N ILE A 67 -4.14 -4.78 3.82
CA ILE A 67 -2.99 -4.38 4.62
C ILE A 67 -1.91 -5.46 4.53
N LEU A 68 -0.65 -5.08 4.32
CA LEU A 68 0.50 -5.97 4.47
C LEU A 68 1.06 -5.85 5.89
N THR A 69 1.31 -6.99 6.53
CA THR A 69 1.85 -7.06 7.90
C THR A 69 3.08 -7.96 7.99
N GLY A 70 3.88 -7.73 9.03
CA GLY A 70 5.14 -8.44 9.27
C GLY A 70 6.18 -8.16 8.18
N CYS A 71 6.29 -6.89 7.78
CA CYS A 71 7.22 -6.43 6.75
C CYS A 71 8.62 -6.17 7.33
N GLU A 72 9.67 -6.41 6.54
CA GLU A 72 11.06 -6.14 6.93
C GLU A 72 11.34 -4.63 7.04
N GLU A 73 10.75 -3.86 6.13
CA GLU A 73 10.77 -2.39 6.13
C GLU A 73 9.35 -1.85 5.90
N ILE A 74 9.03 -0.75 6.57
CA ILE A 74 7.77 -0.01 6.42
C ILE A 74 7.97 1.09 5.37
N ILE A 75 7.31 0.91 4.22
CA ILE A 75 7.47 1.75 3.03
C ILE A 75 6.12 2.07 2.39
N GLY A 76 6.06 3.11 1.55
CA GLY A 76 4.85 3.48 0.81
C GLY A 76 3.80 4.13 1.69
N THR A 77 2.51 3.87 1.43
CA THR A 77 1.41 4.32 2.30
C THR A 77 1.29 3.36 3.50
N HIS A 78 1.52 3.86 4.71
CA HIS A 78 1.64 3.02 5.89
C HIS A 78 1.19 3.73 7.18
N ASP A 79 0.95 2.93 8.21
CA ASP A 79 0.88 3.33 9.60
C ASP A 79 2.14 2.81 10.30
N SER A 80 3.00 3.74 10.71
CA SER A 80 4.28 3.41 11.36
C SER A 80 4.12 2.86 12.76
N ASP A 81 3.05 3.23 13.47
CA ASP A 81 2.84 2.81 14.85
C ASP A 81 2.40 1.34 14.90
N ASN A 82 1.61 0.92 13.90
CA ASN A 82 1.12 -0.45 13.78
C ASN A 82 1.97 -1.33 12.84
N GLU A 83 3.03 -0.79 12.22
CA GLU A 83 3.86 -1.49 11.22
C GLU A 83 3.04 -2.07 10.05
N GLU A 84 2.04 -1.31 9.61
CA GLU A 84 1.05 -1.72 8.60
C GLU A 84 1.27 -0.97 7.27
N ILE A 85 1.34 -1.69 6.15
CA ILE A 85 1.37 -1.06 4.82
C ILE A 85 0.01 -1.21 4.15
N TYR A 86 -0.63 -0.10 3.78
CA TYR A 86 -1.91 -0.08 3.06
C TYR A 86 -1.69 -0.21 1.55
N ILE A 87 -2.31 -1.21 0.94
CA ILE A 87 -2.16 -1.46 -0.51
C ILE A 87 -3.42 -1.21 -1.32
N LEU A 88 -4.61 -1.25 -0.70
CA LEU A 88 -5.88 -0.97 -1.36
C LEU A 88 -6.97 -0.61 -0.34
N ASN A 89 -7.74 0.43 -0.64
CA ASN A 89 -9.01 0.72 0.02
C ASN A 89 -10.14 0.53 -0.99
N LYS A 90 -11.08 -0.36 -0.68
CA LYS A 90 -12.24 -0.65 -1.52
C LYS A 90 -13.50 -0.12 -0.85
N TRP A 91 -14.01 1.00 -1.35
CA TRP A 91 -15.30 1.56 -0.94
C TRP A 91 -16.46 0.67 -1.41
N LYS A 92 -17.50 0.57 -0.58
CA LYS A 92 -18.72 -0.21 -0.86
C LYS A 92 -19.85 0.67 -1.39
#